data_AF-A0A7K1KJ54-F1
#
_entry.id   AF-A0A7K1KJ54-F1
#
_cell.length_a   1.000
_cell.length_b   1.000
_cell.length_c   1.000
_cell.angle_alpha   90.00
_cell.angle_beta   90.00
_cell.angle_gamma   90.00
#
_symmetry.space_group_name_H-M   'P 1'
#
loop_
_entity.id
_entity.type
_entity.pdbx_description
1 polymer ?
#
loop_
_entity_poly.entity_id
_entity_poly.type
_entity_poly.pdbx_seq_one_letter_code
_entity_poly.pdbx_strand_id
1 'polypeptide(L)'
;MKRILMVAMLLGVAAALAACGGQRTALDQGVALYKQGDCAAAQPFFDQTIARPNETMDIAYAYFLKAKCAENAGDAAGAYENYYAAKIVVCYDVATSTEHENLNTYARSEYCERILPDTLHKLAPDVGAAEVKAIKAKINAELNARYMQQFSTSTK
;
A
#
# COMPACT_ATOMS: atom_id res chain seq x y z
N MET A 1 -24.42 53.67 23.15
CA MET A 1 -24.29 53.24 21.73
C MET A 1 -23.01 53.86 21.16
N LYS A 2 -22.16 53.11 20.44
CA LYS A 2 -20.81 53.49 19.92
C LYS A 2 -19.57 53.12 20.76
N ARG A 3 -19.43 51.90 21.31
CA ARG A 3 -18.10 51.35 21.68
C ARG A 3 -17.92 49.84 21.52
N ILE A 4 -18.91 49.11 20.99
CA ILE A 4 -18.90 47.63 20.95
C ILE A 4 -18.76 47.08 19.51
N LEU A 5 -18.57 47.96 18.52
CA LEU A 5 -18.61 47.61 17.09
C LEU A 5 -17.26 47.83 16.39
N MET A 6 -16.13 47.47 17.00
CA MET A 6 -14.81 47.55 16.33
C MET A 6 -13.78 46.53 16.84
N VAL A 7 -14.19 45.30 17.22
CA VAL A 7 -13.22 44.23 17.54
C VAL A 7 -13.50 42.92 16.77
N ALA A 8 -14.66 42.79 16.13
CA ALA A 8 -15.02 41.54 15.45
C ALA A 8 -14.39 41.34 14.05
N MET A 9 -13.62 42.30 13.52
CA MET A 9 -13.16 42.28 12.12
C MET A 9 -11.67 41.92 11.93
N LEU A 10 -10.95 41.54 12.99
CA LEU A 10 -9.53 41.14 12.91
C LEU A 10 -9.27 39.67 13.27
N LEU A 11 -10.29 38.90 13.64
CA LEU A 11 -10.16 37.47 13.97
C LEU A 11 -10.54 36.52 12.82
N GLY A 12 -10.92 37.04 11.65
CA GLY A 12 -11.49 36.25 10.55
C GLY A 12 -10.53 35.77 9.46
N VAL A 13 -9.23 36.13 9.48
CA VAL A 13 -8.32 35.85 8.35
C VAL A 13 -7.25 34.79 8.66
N ALA A 14 -7.09 34.38 9.93
CA ALA A 14 -6.08 33.36 10.28
C ALA A 14 -6.51 31.91 10.00
N ALA A 15 -7.80 31.65 9.74
CA ALA A 15 -8.30 30.28 9.56
C ALA A 15 -8.22 29.75 8.11
N ALA A 16 -7.78 30.56 7.14
CA ALA A 16 -7.78 30.16 5.73
C ALA A 16 -6.43 29.57 5.23
N LEU A 17 -5.38 29.55 6.05
CA LEU A 17 -4.05 29.08 5.63
C LEU A 17 -3.76 27.59 5.90
N ALA A 18 -4.69 26.85 6.52
CA ALA A 18 -4.53 25.41 6.76
C ALA A 18 -5.13 24.51 5.66
N ALA A 19 -5.86 25.07 4.70
CA ALA A 19 -6.58 24.29 3.68
C ALA A 19 -5.73 23.83 2.48
N CYS A 20 -4.44 24.14 2.45
CA CYS A 20 -3.51 23.71 1.40
C CYS A 20 -2.31 22.90 1.92
N GLY A 21 -2.36 22.41 3.16
CA GLY A 21 -1.44 21.36 3.60
C GLY A 21 -1.89 20.05 2.96
N GLY A 22 -1.17 19.55 1.94
CA GLY A 22 -1.50 18.30 1.25
C GLY A 22 -1.88 17.21 2.25
N GLN A 23 -3.13 16.75 2.19
CA GLN A 23 -3.68 15.80 3.13
C GLN A 23 -2.90 14.49 3.00
N ARG A 24 -2.10 14.14 4.02
CA ARG A 24 -1.29 12.91 4.01
C ARG A 24 -2.22 11.70 3.91
N THR A 25 -1.99 10.87 2.92
CA THR A 25 -2.72 9.61 2.73
C THR A 25 -2.43 8.65 3.88
N ALA A 26 -3.26 7.61 4.05
CA ALA A 26 -2.95 6.53 4.99
C ALA A 26 -1.57 5.92 4.69
N LEU A 27 -1.25 5.73 3.40
CA LEU A 27 0.04 5.21 2.98
C LEU A 27 1.20 6.11 3.43
N ASP A 28 1.08 7.43 3.27
CA ASP A 28 2.12 8.38 3.72
C ASP A 28 2.38 8.30 5.23
N GLN A 29 1.31 8.14 6.01
CA GLN A 29 1.39 8.01 7.47
C GLN A 29 2.06 6.68 7.86
N GLY A 30 1.65 5.57 7.24
CA GLY A 30 2.27 4.26 7.45
C GLY A 30 3.74 4.24 7.07
N VAL A 31 4.11 4.82 5.93
CA VAL A 31 5.52 4.94 5.48
C VAL A 31 6.35 5.75 6.48
N ALA A 32 5.80 6.84 7.03
CA ALA A 32 6.51 7.65 8.00
C ALA A 32 6.81 6.88 9.30
N LEU A 33 5.88 6.04 9.76
CA LEU A 33 6.06 5.18 10.94
C LEU A 33 7.03 4.02 10.66
N TYR A 34 6.89 3.37 9.51
CA TYR A 34 7.83 2.34 9.05
C TYR A 34 9.27 2.86 9.01
N LYS A 35 9.49 4.07 8.50
CA LYS A 35 10.82 4.72 8.46
C LYS A 35 11.40 5.00 9.86
N GLN A 36 10.54 5.11 10.86
CA GLN A 36 10.95 5.23 12.28
C GLN A 36 11.18 3.86 12.94
N GLY A 37 10.96 2.76 12.21
CA GLY A 37 11.05 1.40 12.73
C GLY A 37 9.78 0.93 13.46
N ASP A 38 8.73 1.76 13.53
CA ASP A 38 7.49 1.42 14.24
C ASP A 38 6.53 0.67 13.32
N CYS A 39 6.87 -0.60 13.06
CA CYS A 39 6.06 -1.49 12.24
C CYS A 39 4.68 -1.74 12.86
N ALA A 40 4.55 -1.78 14.18
CA ALA A 40 3.28 -2.01 14.86
C ALA A 40 2.32 -0.84 14.63
N ALA A 41 2.79 0.40 14.76
CA ALA A 41 1.98 1.57 14.48
C ALA A 41 1.70 1.76 12.97
N ALA A 42 2.59 1.28 12.09
CA ALA A 42 2.42 1.39 10.64
C ALA A 42 1.34 0.43 10.08
N GLN A 43 1.19 -0.77 10.64
CA GLN A 43 0.24 -1.79 10.19
C GLN A 43 -1.19 -1.29 9.90
N PRO A 44 -1.89 -0.60 10.82
CA PRO A 44 -3.27 -0.15 10.57
C PRO A 44 -3.38 0.80 9.38
N PHE A 45 -2.35 1.58 9.08
CA PHE A 45 -2.32 2.46 7.92
C PHE A 45 -2.15 1.69 6.62
N PHE A 46 -1.29 0.67 6.60
CA PHE A 46 -1.17 -0.23 5.45
C PHE A 46 -2.45 -1.01 5.20
N ASP A 47 -3.13 -1.48 6.25
CA ASP A 47 -4.43 -2.15 6.14
C ASP A 47 -5.49 -1.21 5.56
N GLN A 48 -5.52 0.04 6.02
CA GLN A 48 -6.41 1.06 5.48
C GLN A 48 -6.13 1.34 4.00
N THR A 49 -4.86 1.47 3.61
CA THR A 49 -4.46 1.64 2.21
C THR A 49 -4.91 0.47 1.35
N ILE A 50 -4.71 -0.77 1.81
CA ILE A 50 -5.15 -1.97 1.10
C ILE A 50 -6.68 -2.00 0.98
N ALA A 51 -7.42 -1.57 2.00
CA ALA A 51 -8.88 -1.56 1.97
C ALA A 51 -9.48 -0.44 1.10
N ARG A 52 -8.83 0.72 1.05
CA ARG A 52 -9.29 1.93 0.34
C ARG A 52 -8.13 2.61 -0.38
N PRO A 53 -7.59 1.98 -1.44
CA PRO A 53 -6.46 2.52 -2.17
C PRO A 53 -6.88 3.73 -3.03
N ASN A 54 -5.97 4.67 -3.23
CA ASN A 54 -6.17 5.69 -4.27
C ASN A 54 -5.77 5.12 -5.63
N GLU A 55 -4.68 4.35 -5.67
CA GLU A 55 -4.14 3.72 -6.89
C GLU A 55 -3.77 2.24 -6.64
N THR A 56 -3.74 1.43 -7.70
CA THR A 56 -3.35 0.00 -7.62
C THR A 56 -1.98 -0.18 -6.96
N MET A 57 -1.02 0.72 -7.27
CA MET A 57 0.33 0.64 -6.74
C MET A 57 0.44 0.99 -5.25
N ASP A 58 -0.54 1.71 -4.68
CA ASP A 58 -0.61 1.92 -3.23
C ASP A 58 -0.83 0.59 -2.49
N ILE A 59 -1.65 -0.30 -3.07
CA ILE A 59 -1.92 -1.64 -2.54
C ILE A 59 -0.62 -2.46 -2.55
N ALA A 60 0.07 -2.48 -3.69
CA ALA A 60 1.33 -3.19 -3.84
C ALA A 60 2.38 -2.71 -2.83
N TYR A 61 2.51 -1.39 -2.67
CA TYR A 61 3.50 -0.83 -1.76
C TYR A 61 3.16 -1.08 -0.29
N ALA A 62 1.88 -0.98 0.09
CA ALA A 62 1.43 -1.34 1.43
C ALA A 62 1.75 -2.81 1.77
N TYR A 63 1.44 -3.76 0.88
CA TYR A 63 1.82 -5.17 1.06
C TYR A 63 3.34 -5.34 1.15
N PHE A 64 4.12 -4.68 0.28
CA PHE A 64 5.57 -4.75 0.33
C PHE A 64 6.12 -4.29 1.70
N LEU A 65 5.62 -3.18 2.24
CA LEU A 65 6.07 -2.67 3.54
C LEU A 65 5.64 -3.58 4.70
N LYS A 66 4.44 -4.18 4.63
CA LYS A 66 4.03 -5.22 5.58
C LYS A 66 4.98 -6.42 5.53
N ALA A 67 5.43 -6.83 4.34
CA ALA A 67 6.40 -7.90 4.17
C ALA A 67 7.75 -7.54 4.81
N LYS A 68 8.25 -6.32 4.59
CA LYS A 68 9.48 -5.83 5.24
C LYS A 68 9.37 -5.83 6.77
N CYS A 69 8.22 -5.43 7.30
CA CYS A 69 7.97 -5.49 8.74
C CYS A 69 8.01 -6.92 9.28
N ALA A 70 7.40 -7.88 8.55
CA ALA A 70 7.42 -9.28 8.94
C ALA A 70 8.84 -9.89 8.86
N GLU A 71 9.61 -9.59 7.81
CA GLU A 71 11.02 -10.00 7.72
C GLU A 71 11.84 -9.49 8.91
N ASN A 72 11.70 -8.20 9.25
CA ASN A 72 12.40 -7.60 10.38
C ASN A 72 12.00 -8.22 11.73
N ALA A 73 10.79 -8.78 11.82
CA ALA A 73 10.30 -9.50 13.00
C ALA A 73 10.69 -10.99 13.01
N GLY A 74 11.34 -11.50 11.95
CA GLY A 74 11.64 -12.93 11.80
C GLY A 74 10.43 -13.79 11.43
N ASP A 75 9.32 -13.18 11.02
CA ASP A 75 8.11 -13.87 10.57
C ASP A 75 8.20 -14.18 9.07
N ALA A 76 8.83 -15.31 8.74
CA ALA A 76 9.02 -15.74 7.35
C ALA A 76 7.68 -15.99 6.63
N ALA A 77 6.69 -16.55 7.32
CA ALA A 77 5.37 -16.84 6.75
C ALA A 77 4.62 -15.54 6.43
N GLY A 78 4.60 -14.59 7.37
CA GLY A 78 4.04 -13.27 7.16
C GLY A 78 4.77 -12.48 6.07
N ALA A 79 6.09 -12.57 5.99
CA ALA A 79 6.87 -11.96 4.91
C ALA A 79 6.49 -12.54 3.55
N TYR A 80 6.43 -13.87 3.44
CA TYR A 80 6.07 -14.56 2.20
C TYR A 80 4.66 -14.19 1.75
N GLU A 81 3.69 -14.21 2.67
CA GLU A 81 2.30 -13.85 2.39
C GLU A 81 2.20 -12.46 1.75
N ASN A 82 2.82 -11.48 2.40
CA ASN A 82 2.73 -10.08 1.97
C ASN A 82 3.54 -9.82 0.68
N TYR A 83 4.72 -10.44 0.49
CA TYR A 83 5.43 -10.33 -0.79
C TYR A 83 4.68 -11.01 -1.93
N TYR A 84 4.00 -12.13 -1.67
CA TYR A 84 3.22 -12.81 -2.70
C TYR A 84 2.02 -11.97 -3.13
N ALA A 85 1.34 -11.33 -2.18
CA ALA A 85 0.29 -10.35 -2.46
C ALA A 85 0.82 -9.16 -3.27
N ALA A 86 1.92 -8.55 -2.84
CA ALA A 86 2.57 -7.45 -3.57
C ALA A 86 2.90 -7.86 -5.02
N LYS A 87 3.45 -9.07 -5.22
CA LYS A 87 3.77 -9.59 -6.55
C LYS A 87 2.54 -9.66 -7.44
N ILE A 88 1.44 -10.22 -6.96
CA ILE A 88 0.19 -10.35 -7.75
C ILE A 88 -0.27 -8.96 -8.20
N VAL A 89 -0.27 -7.99 -7.28
CA VAL A 89 -0.73 -6.63 -7.58
C VAL A 89 0.18 -5.93 -8.58
N VAL A 90 1.51 -5.97 -8.40
CA VAL A 90 2.46 -5.36 -9.33
C VAL A 90 2.36 -6.00 -10.72
N CYS A 91 2.28 -7.32 -10.80
CA CYS A 91 2.15 -8.02 -12.08
C CYS A 91 0.83 -7.73 -12.78
N TYR A 92 -0.26 -7.57 -12.04
CA TYR A 92 -1.53 -7.14 -12.59
C TYR A 92 -1.41 -5.73 -13.18
N ASP A 93 -0.88 -4.78 -12.41
CA ASP A 93 -0.68 -3.39 -12.84
C ASP A 93 0.18 -3.33 -14.13
N VAL A 94 1.29 -4.07 -14.19
CA VAL A 94 2.13 -4.18 -15.38
C VAL A 94 1.37 -4.74 -16.58
N ALA A 95 0.53 -5.76 -16.38
CA ALA A 95 -0.23 -6.39 -17.47
C ALA A 95 -1.40 -5.53 -17.98
N THR A 96 -1.95 -4.65 -17.14
CA THR A 96 -3.12 -3.82 -17.50
C THR A 96 -2.79 -2.35 -17.79
N SER A 97 -1.60 -1.89 -17.41
CA SER A 97 -1.16 -0.52 -17.67
C SER A 97 -0.97 -0.29 -19.17
N THR A 98 -1.72 0.65 -19.73
CA THR A 98 -1.55 1.13 -21.10
C THR A 98 -0.45 2.20 -21.22
N GLU A 99 0.18 2.60 -20.10
CA GLU A 99 1.30 3.53 -20.09
C GLU A 99 2.56 2.83 -20.59
N HIS A 100 2.73 2.84 -21.90
CA HIS A 100 3.95 2.43 -22.57
C HIS A 100 5.08 3.41 -22.21
N GLU A 101 6.17 2.86 -21.65
CA GLU A 101 7.51 3.48 -21.57
C GLU A 101 7.71 4.65 -20.59
N ASN A 102 7.49 4.41 -19.29
CA ASN A 102 8.17 5.20 -18.26
C ASN A 102 9.13 4.31 -17.44
N LEU A 103 10.23 4.89 -16.92
CA LEU A 103 11.20 4.17 -16.08
C LEU A 103 10.56 3.53 -14.85
N ASN A 104 9.45 4.09 -14.35
CA ASN A 104 8.70 3.53 -13.24
C ASN A 104 8.02 2.21 -13.65
N THR A 105 7.55 2.05 -14.89
CA THR A 105 7.03 0.80 -15.46
C THR A 105 8.14 -0.24 -15.55
N TYR A 106 9.35 0.12 -15.99
CA TYR A 106 10.49 -0.81 -16.00
C TYR A 106 10.82 -1.34 -14.61
N ALA A 107 10.88 -0.45 -13.60
CA ALA A 107 11.06 -0.87 -12.22
C ALA A 107 9.90 -1.78 -11.77
N ARG A 108 8.64 -1.44 -12.06
CA ARG A 108 7.47 -2.30 -11.75
C ARG A 108 7.59 -3.69 -12.40
N SER A 109 7.94 -3.77 -13.69
CA SER A 109 8.16 -5.04 -14.41
C SER A 109 9.28 -5.86 -13.76
N GLU A 110 10.40 -5.24 -13.39
CA GLU A 110 11.49 -5.92 -12.70
C GLU A 110 11.05 -6.46 -11.32
N TYR A 111 10.21 -5.72 -10.60
CA TYR A 111 9.61 -6.20 -9.35
C TYR A 111 8.70 -7.41 -9.57
N CYS A 112 7.85 -7.38 -10.60
CA CYS A 112 6.97 -8.48 -10.96
C CYS A 112 7.73 -9.75 -11.39
N GLU A 113 8.70 -9.59 -12.28
CA GLU A 113 9.32 -10.69 -13.04
C GLU A 113 10.55 -11.28 -12.35
N ARG A 114 11.26 -10.48 -11.53
CA ARG A 114 12.55 -10.87 -10.96
C ARG A 114 12.62 -10.69 -9.45
N ILE A 115 12.47 -9.47 -8.94
CA ILE A 115 12.80 -9.16 -7.53
C ILE A 115 11.88 -9.90 -6.57
N LEU A 116 10.56 -9.83 -6.75
CA LEU A 116 9.61 -10.52 -5.86
C LEU A 116 9.66 -12.04 -6.04
N PRO A 117 9.72 -12.61 -7.27
CA PRO A 117 9.99 -14.03 -7.47
C PRO A 117 11.23 -14.55 -6.74
N ASP A 118 12.36 -13.86 -6.87
CA ASP A 118 13.62 -14.24 -6.21
C ASP A 118 13.49 -14.18 -4.68
N THR A 119 12.83 -13.14 -4.17
CA THR A 119 12.57 -12.96 -2.73
C THR A 119 11.71 -14.10 -2.19
N LEU A 120 10.62 -14.44 -2.90
CA LEU A 120 9.75 -15.56 -2.53
C LEU A 120 10.48 -16.90 -2.62
N HIS A 121 11.34 -17.10 -3.63
CA HIS A 121 12.13 -18.32 -3.74
C HIS A 121 13.07 -18.50 -2.55
N LYS A 122 13.69 -17.42 -2.07
CA LYS A 122 14.57 -17.42 -0.89
C LYS A 122 13.82 -17.66 0.42
N LEU A 123 12.60 -17.12 0.57
CA LEU A 123 11.78 -17.30 1.77
C LEU A 123 11.08 -18.67 1.83
N ALA A 124 10.78 -19.28 0.68
CA ALA A 124 10.00 -20.52 0.62
C ALA A 124 10.53 -21.68 1.49
N PRO A 125 11.85 -21.93 1.62
CA PRO A 125 12.39 -22.96 2.50
C PRO A 125 12.06 -22.73 3.97
N ASP A 126 12.11 -21.48 4.44
CA ASP A 126 11.88 -21.12 5.85
C ASP A 126 10.39 -21.17 6.23
N VAL A 127 9.50 -21.03 5.24
CA VAL A 127 8.04 -21.17 5.40
C VAL A 127 7.58 -22.63 5.26
N GLY A 128 8.24 -23.41 4.38
CA GLY A 128 7.86 -24.78 4.10
C GLY A 128 6.76 -24.93 3.05
N ALA A 129 6.83 -26.00 2.27
CA ALA A 129 6.03 -26.16 1.05
C ALA A 129 4.50 -26.21 1.27
N ALA A 130 4.05 -26.82 2.38
CA ALA A 130 2.63 -26.93 2.69
C ALA A 130 2.02 -25.55 3.01
N GLU A 131 2.71 -24.76 3.83
CA GLU A 131 2.28 -23.42 4.21
C GLU A 131 2.38 -22.44 3.04
N VAL A 132 3.46 -22.51 2.24
CA VAL A 132 3.54 -21.76 0.96
C VAL A 132 2.32 -22.03 0.07
N LYS A 133 1.91 -23.30 -0.06
CA LYS A 133 0.71 -23.65 -0.85
C LYS A 133 -0.56 -23.05 -0.26
N ALA A 134 -0.72 -23.08 1.06
CA ALA A 134 -1.87 -22.51 1.76
C ALA A 134 -1.94 -20.98 1.60
N ILE A 135 -0.83 -20.29 1.81
CA ILE A 135 -0.70 -18.83 1.64
C ILE A 135 -1.07 -18.43 0.21
N LYS A 136 -0.52 -19.13 -0.79
CA LYS A 136 -0.84 -18.84 -2.20
C LYS A 136 -2.32 -18.99 -2.49
N ALA A 137 -2.96 -20.07 -2.00
CA ALA A 137 -4.38 -20.29 -2.18
C ALA A 137 -5.22 -19.18 -1.53
N LYS A 138 -4.91 -18.81 -0.29
CA LYS A 138 -5.55 -17.72 0.45
C LYS A 138 -5.48 -16.40 -0.33
N ILE A 139 -4.27 -15.95 -0.66
CA ILE A 139 -4.05 -14.64 -1.29
C ILE A 139 -4.67 -14.58 -2.69
N ASN A 140 -4.58 -15.67 -3.48
CA ASN A 140 -5.24 -15.71 -4.77
C ASN A 140 -6.77 -15.58 -4.64
N ALA A 141 -7.38 -16.22 -3.64
CA ALA A 141 -8.82 -16.10 -3.41
C ALA A 141 -9.20 -14.68 -2.97
N GLU A 142 -8.46 -14.08 -2.03
CA GLU A 142 -8.72 -12.74 -1.52
C GLU A 142 -8.57 -11.66 -2.60
N LEU A 143 -7.46 -11.69 -3.36
CA LEU A 143 -7.22 -10.70 -4.39
C LEU A 143 -8.14 -10.87 -5.60
N ASN A 144 -8.48 -12.11 -5.99
CA ASN A 144 -9.45 -12.33 -7.06
C ASN A 144 -10.82 -11.76 -6.68
N ALA A 145 -11.32 -12.02 -5.46
CA ALA A 145 -12.58 -11.47 -4.98
C ALA A 145 -12.57 -9.93 -5.00
N ARG A 146 -11.46 -9.31 -4.58
CA ARG A 146 -11.29 -7.85 -4.62
C ARG A 146 -11.28 -7.31 -6.06
N TYR A 147 -10.56 -7.93 -6.98
CA TYR A 147 -10.54 -7.53 -8.38
C TYR A 147 -11.92 -7.66 -9.04
N MET A 148 -12.66 -8.73 -8.76
CA MET A 148 -14.03 -8.90 -9.24
C MET A 148 -14.97 -7.80 -8.70
N GLN A 149 -14.77 -7.34 -7.46
CA GLN A 149 -15.56 -6.26 -6.87
C GLN A 149 -15.19 -4.87 -7.40
N GLN A 150 -13.89 -4.57 -7.54
CA GLN A 150 -13.42 -3.23 -7.91
C GLN A 150 -13.47 -2.98 -9.42
N PHE A 151 -13.28 -4.00 -10.26
CA PHE A 151 -13.26 -3.84 -11.72
C PHE A 151 -14.59 -4.17 -12.41
N SER A 152 -15.56 -4.82 -11.75
CA SER A 152 -16.93 -4.93 -12.27
C SER A 152 -17.67 -3.59 -12.32
N THR A 153 -17.22 -2.62 -11.53
CA THR A 153 -17.73 -1.23 -11.54
C THR A 153 -16.97 -0.29 -12.48
N SER A 154 -15.82 -0.70 -13.03
CA SER A 154 -15.02 0.09 -13.98
C SER A 154 -15.46 -0.08 -15.44
N THR A 155 -16.50 -0.88 -15.71
CA THR A 155 -17.26 -0.80 -16.95
C THR A 155 -18.17 0.43 -16.93
N LYS A 156 -17.62 1.58 -17.29
CA LYS A 156 -18.37 2.74 -17.80
C LYS A 156 -17.66 3.33 -19.00
#